data_AF-A0A4V2FC90-F1
#
_entry.id   AF-A0A4V2FC90-F1
#
_cell.length_a   1.000
_cell.length_b   1.000
_cell.length_c   1.000
_cell.angle_alpha   90.00
_cell.angle_beta   90.00
_cell.angle_gamma   90.00
#
_symmetry.space_group_name_H-M   'P 1'
#
loop_
_entity.id
_entity.type
_entity.pdbx_description
1 polymer ?
#
loop_
_entity_poly.entity_id
_entity_poly.type
_entity_poly.pdbx_seq_one_letter_code
_entity_poly.pdbx_strand_id
1 'polypeptide(L)' 'MDGWVNETGIYQNLSKRRWEYWEVSQQGVKTMVSWLCWNAPNSVYEQWSKSVLH' A
#
# COMPACT_ATOMS: atom_id res chain seq x y z
N MET A 1 3.87 10.92 -3.38
CA MET A 1 2.82 9.88 -3.30
C MET A 1 1.90 10.13 -2.11
N ASP A 2 2.45 10.42 -0.93
CA ASP A 2 1.69 10.79 0.28
C ASP A 2 0.61 11.88 0.06
N GLY A 3 0.88 12.87 -0.81
CA GLY A 3 -0.11 13.90 -1.16
C GLY A 3 -1.39 13.41 -1.84
N TRP A 4 -1.46 12.16 -2.30
CA TRP A 4 -2.59 11.59 -3.05
C TRP A 4 -3.34 10.49 -2.28
N VAL A 5 -2.80 10.07 -1.14
CA VAL A 5 -3.41 9.08 -0.24
C VAL A 5 -4.48 9.79 0.57
N ASN A 6 -5.75 9.42 0.37
CA ASN A 6 -6.88 10.08 1.04
C ASN A 6 -7.63 9.15 1.99
N GLU A 7 -7.44 7.84 1.84
CA GLU A 7 -8.08 6.81 2.65
C GLU A 7 -7.11 5.64 2.88
N THR A 8 -7.44 4.77 3.82
CA THR A 8 -6.69 3.53 4.06
C THR A 8 -6.84 2.60 2.87
N GLY A 9 -5.75 2.06 2.35
CA GLY A 9 -5.81 1.16 1.21
C GLY A 9 -4.47 0.88 0.52
N ILE A 10 -4.56 0.12 -0.57
CA ILE A 10 -3.41 -0.23 -1.41
C ILE A 10 -3.31 0.75 -2.58
N TYR A 11 -2.15 1.36 -2.74
CA TYR A 11 -1.85 2.33 -3.79
C TYR A 11 -0.65 1.90 -4.66
N GLN A 12 -0.66 2.30 -5.92
CA GLN A 12 0.44 2.05 -6.87
C GLN A 12 1.46 3.18 -6.85
N ASN A 13 2.70 2.88 -6.47
CA ASN A 13 3.82 3.81 -6.59
C ASN A 13 4.53 3.59 -7.93
N LEU A 14 4.12 4.31 -8.98
CA LEU A 14 4.73 4.18 -10.30
C LEU A 14 6.23 4.55 -10.30
N SER A 15 6.62 5.56 -9.51
CA SER A 15 8.01 6.03 -9.41
C SER A 15 8.92 4.99 -8.76
N LYS A 16 8.44 4.30 -7.71
CA LYS A 16 9.20 3.27 -7.00
C LYS A 16 8.90 1.84 -7.48
N ARG A 17 7.98 1.68 -8.44
CA ARG A 17 7.52 0.38 -8.98
C ARG A 17 7.13 -0.62 -7.88
N ARG A 18 6.27 -0.18 -6.97
CA ARG A 18 5.79 -0.99 -5.84
C ARG A 18 4.34 -0.66 -5.49
N TRP A 19 3.66 -1.62 -4.90
CA TRP A 19 2.41 -1.45 -4.17
C TRP A 19 2.73 -0.97 -2.76
N GLU A 20 1.91 -0.07 -2.23
CA GLU A 20 2.05 0.46 -0.87
C GLU A 20 0.71 0.36 -0.17
N TYR A 21 0.69 -0.23 1.02
CA TYR A 21 -0.46 -0.18 1.91
C TYR A 21 -0.29 1.00 2.87
N TRP A 22 -1.29 1.87 2.85
CA TRP A 22 -1.35 3.08 3.65
C TRP A 22 -2.52 3.01 4.61
N GLU A 23 -2.29 3.49 5.83
CA GLU A 23 -3.35 3.76 6.81
C GLU A 23 -3.51 5.27 6.99
N VAL A 24 -4.77 5.72 7.00
CA VAL A 24 -5.13 7.11 7.28
C VAL A 24 -5.92 7.16 8.58
N SER A 25 -5.36 7.79 9.61
CA SER A 25 -6.01 7.92 10.91
C SER A 25 -7.19 8.89 10.84
N GLN A 26 -8.06 8.87 11.86
CA GLN A 26 -9.17 9.84 11.98
C GLN A 26 -8.69 11.31 12.06
N GLN A 27 -7.43 11.53 12.44
CA GLN A 27 -6.80 12.85 12.49
C GLN A 27 -6.13 13.24 11.16
N GLY A 28 -6.26 12.40 10.12
CA GLY A 28 -5.67 12.60 8.80
C GLY A 28 -4.19 12.26 8.72
N VAL A 29 -3.62 11.59 9.75
CA VAL A 29 -2.23 11.15 9.73
C VAL A 29 -2.09 9.96 8.78
N LYS A 30 -1.19 10.08 7.81
CA LYS A 30 -0.96 9.08 6.76
C LYS A 30 0.30 8.30 7.08
N THR A 31 0.18 6.99 7.15
CA THR A 31 1.31 6.09 7.47
C THR A 31 1.42 5.01 6.41
N MET A 32 2.59 4.89 5.77
CA MET A 32 2.92 3.75 4.92
C MET A 32 3.31 2.58 5.82
N VAL A 33 2.41 1.61 5.98
CA VAL A 33 2.58 0.49 6.93
C VAL A 33 3.34 -0.66 6.28
N SER A 34 3.07 -0.94 5.01
CA SER A 34 3.68 -2.06 4.29
C SER A 34 3.79 -1.75 2.79
N TRP A 35 4.67 -2.46 2.09
CA TRP A 35 4.83 -2.32 0.65
C TRP A 35 5.30 -3.62 0.00
N LEU A 36 5.04 -3.76 -1.29
CA LEU A 36 5.47 -4.90 -2.10
C LEU A 36 5.96 -4.44 -3.48
N CYS A 37 7.17 -4.84 -3.86
CA CYS A 37 7.73 -4.54 -5.18
C CYS A 37 6.95 -5.24 -6.31
N TRP A 38 6.83 -4.58 -7.47
CA TRP A 38 6.06 -5.13 -8.61
C TRP A 38 6.66 -6.36 -9.27
N ASN A 39 7.96 -6.63 -9.05
CA ASN A 39 8.62 -7.84 -9.51
C ASN A 39 8.35 -9.04 -8.58
N ALA A 40 7.61 -8.86 -7.47
CA ALA A 40 7.17 -9.98 -6.67
C ALA A 40 6.21 -10.87 -7.49
N PRO A 41 6.26 -12.20 -7.32
CA PRO A 41 5.31 -13.10 -7.96
C PRO A 41 3.85 -12.75 -7.60
N ASN A 42 2.91 -12.99 -8.51
CA ASN A 42 1.49 -12.72 -8.27
C ASN A 42 0.96 -13.43 -7.00
N SER A 43 1.43 -14.65 -6.73
CA SER A 43 1.07 -15.38 -5.51
C SER A 43 1.48 -14.64 -4.23
N VAL A 44 2.63 -13.95 -4.25
CA VAL A 44 3.10 -13.12 -3.14
C VAL A 44 2.24 -11.86 -3.00
N TYR A 45 1.84 -11.24 -4.13
CA TYR A 45 0.89 -10.12 -4.10
C TYR A 45 -0.47 -10.50 -3.51
N GLU A 46 -1.02 -11.66 -3.89
CA GLU A 46 -2.30 -12.14 -3.36
C GLU A 46 -2.23 -12.42 -1.85
N GLN A 47 -1.13 -13.02 -1.38
CA GLN A 47 -0.92 -13.27 0.05
C GLN A 47 -0.74 -11.96 0.82
N TRP A 48 0.10 -11.06 0.31
CA TRP A 48 0.36 -9.77 0.91
C TRP A 48 -0.91 -8.91 0.97
N SER A 49 -1.66 -8.81 -0.12
CA SER A 49 -2.90 -8.00 -0.17
C SER A 49 -3.95 -8.50 0.82
N LYS A 50 -4.11 -9.83 0.97
CA LYS A 50 -4.98 -10.41 2.00
C LYS A 50 -4.49 -10.11 3.42
N SER A 51 -3.18 -10.07 3.66
CA SER A 51 -2.62 -9.82 4.99
C SER A 51 -2.76 -8.36 5.45
N VAL A 52 -2.84 -7.41 4.51
CA VAL A 52 -2.95 -5.97 4.83
C VAL A 52 -4.38 -5.44 4.76
N LEU A 53 -5.29 -6.15 4.06
CA LEU A 53 -6.71 -5.77 3.93
C LEU A 53 -7.62 -6.51 4.93
N HIS A 54 -7.06 -7.00 6.04
CA HIS A 54 -7.76 -7.82 7.03
C HIS A 54 -9.13 -7.29 7.46
#